data_AF-A0AAD0JI28-F1
#
_entry.id   AF-A0AAD0JI28-F1
#
_cell.length_a   1.000
_cell.length_b   1.000
_cell.length_c   1.000
_cell.angle_alpha   90.00
_cell.angle_beta   90.00
_cell.angle_gamma   90.00
#
_symmetry.space_group_name_H-M   'P 1'
#
loop_
_entity.id
_entity.type
_entity.pdbx_description
1 polymer ?
#
loop_
_entity_poly.entity_id
_entity_poly.type
_entity_poly.pdbx_seq_one_letter_code
_entity_poly.pdbx_strand_id
1 'polypeptide(L)'
;MDHLAAIDLGLSGRVAHDKIARKVFLTYPTQAFVGNEELQYEILNEVAEQWAVPITSIHVCGSAKLGVSIHKARAFVAGQSDLDLAIIDERLFIGYMEAVLNLTKGYTDGSRFPLVKGVSYKEQYLAYVAKGMLRPDLMPVSEMRAEWTNFFGRLSAKHNREFKSISAMIYLSERFFESKQRSVIRGRVGMGVVK
;
A
#
# COMPACT_ATOMS: atom_id res chain seq x y z
N MET A 1 4.41 4.63 21.07
CA MET A 1 5.02 3.31 20.78
C MET A 1 6.06 3.52 19.68
N ASP A 2 7.27 3.00 19.82
CA ASP A 2 8.34 3.18 18.81
C ASP A 2 8.40 1.97 17.85
N HIS A 3 7.96 2.17 16.61
CA HIS A 3 7.95 1.14 15.58
C HIS A 3 9.37 0.72 15.18
N LEU A 4 10.32 1.66 15.15
CA LEU A 4 11.70 1.37 14.74
C LEU A 4 12.40 0.52 15.80
N ALA A 5 12.24 0.86 17.08
CA ALA A 5 12.75 0.04 18.18
C ALA A 5 12.19 -1.38 18.14
N ALA A 6 10.92 -1.55 17.78
CA ALA A 6 10.32 -2.88 17.62
C ALA A 6 10.88 -3.67 16.43
N ILE A 7 11.19 -2.98 15.32
CA ILE A 7 11.88 -3.59 14.17
C ILE A 7 13.30 -4.00 14.58
N ASP A 8 14.05 -3.10 15.22
CA ASP A 8 15.43 -3.32 15.64
C ASP A 8 15.53 -4.50 16.62
N LEU A 9 14.63 -4.57 17.61
CA LEU A 9 14.54 -5.70 18.53
C LEU A 9 14.27 -7.02 17.80
N GLY A 10 13.37 -7.01 16.81
CA GLY A 10 13.08 -8.19 15.99
C GLY A 10 14.30 -8.64 15.18
N LEU A 11 15.04 -7.69 14.61
CA LEU A 11 16.27 -7.95 13.86
C LEU A 11 17.36 -8.53 14.76
N SER A 12 17.62 -7.92 15.93
CA SER A 12 18.60 -8.43 16.90
C SER A 12 18.23 -9.82 17.42
N GLY A 13 16.95 -10.09 17.60
CA GLY A 13 16.41 -11.41 17.97
C GLY A 13 16.38 -12.42 16.82
N ARG A 14 16.88 -12.08 15.62
CA ARG A 14 16.85 -12.92 14.41
C ARG A 14 15.44 -13.42 14.05
N VAL A 15 14.42 -12.62 14.36
CA VAL A 15 13.04 -12.91 14.01
C VAL A 15 12.88 -12.80 12.49
N ALA A 16 12.15 -13.73 11.89
CA ALA A 16 11.89 -13.71 10.46
C ALA A 16 11.21 -12.38 10.05
N HIS A 17 11.65 -11.80 8.93
CA HIS A 17 11.24 -10.44 8.53
C HIS A 17 9.73 -10.29 8.29
N ASP A 18 9.07 -11.34 7.85
CA ASP A 18 7.61 -11.41 7.71
C ASP A 18 6.90 -11.34 9.07
N LYS A 19 7.41 -12.01 10.10
CA LYS A 19 6.88 -11.89 11.46
C LYS A 19 7.06 -10.48 12.03
N ILE A 20 8.22 -9.85 11.77
CA ILE A 20 8.44 -8.43 12.13
C ILE A 20 7.43 -7.54 11.40
N ALA A 21 7.25 -7.76 10.08
CA ALA A 21 6.31 -7.01 9.27
C ALA A 21 4.86 -7.17 9.77
N ARG A 22 4.40 -8.41 10.00
CA ARG A 22 3.07 -8.70 10.55
C ARG A 22 2.84 -7.93 11.84
N LYS A 23 3.77 -8.05 12.79
CA LYS A 23 3.68 -7.37 14.09
C LYS A 23 3.56 -5.85 13.90
N VAL A 24 4.50 -5.24 13.17
CA VAL A 24 4.59 -3.77 13.09
C VAL A 24 3.50 -3.17 12.20
N PHE A 25 3.23 -3.76 11.04
CA PHE A 25 2.32 -3.16 10.07
C PHE A 25 0.85 -3.50 10.32
N LEU A 26 0.53 -4.70 10.82
CA LEU A 26 -0.86 -5.13 11.01
C LEU A 26 -1.39 -4.88 12.42
N THR A 27 -0.53 -4.85 13.45
CA THR A 27 -1.01 -4.83 14.85
C THR A 27 -0.74 -3.52 15.60
N TYR A 28 0.28 -2.76 15.21
CA TYR A 28 0.62 -1.52 15.92
C TYR A 28 -0.24 -0.36 15.41
N PRO A 29 -0.45 0.71 16.20
CA PRO A 29 -1.06 1.95 15.72
C PRO A 29 -0.29 2.58 14.54
N THR A 30 -0.90 3.50 13.82
CA THR A 30 -0.24 4.28 12.76
C THR A 30 0.31 5.57 13.34
N GLN A 31 1.62 5.84 13.18
CA GLN A 31 2.25 7.03 13.75
C GLN A 31 1.58 8.34 13.32
N ALA A 32 1.22 8.47 12.04
CA ALA A 32 0.57 9.67 11.52
C ALA A 32 -0.82 9.97 12.13
N PHE A 33 -1.43 9.03 12.83
CA PHE A 33 -2.77 9.16 13.41
C PHE A 33 -2.79 9.12 14.94
N VAL A 34 -1.64 9.06 15.61
CA VAL A 34 -1.60 9.11 17.09
C VAL A 34 -2.13 10.46 17.56
N GLY A 35 -3.21 10.46 18.34
CA GLY A 35 -3.91 11.67 18.76
C GLY A 35 -4.80 12.30 17.68
N ASN A 36 -5.02 11.60 16.57
CA ASN A 36 -5.96 11.98 15.52
C ASN A 36 -6.72 10.74 15.00
N GLU A 37 -7.30 10.00 15.94
CA GLU A 37 -7.97 8.73 15.70
C GLU A 37 -9.23 8.88 14.82
N GLU A 38 -9.94 10.01 14.95
CA GLU A 38 -11.10 10.33 14.11
C GLU A 38 -10.72 10.46 12.63
N LEU A 39 -9.61 11.13 12.32
CA LEU A 39 -9.12 11.22 10.94
C LEU A 39 -8.76 9.83 10.38
N GLN A 40 -8.19 8.95 11.21
CA GLN A 40 -7.95 7.57 10.80
C GLN A 40 -9.27 6.87 10.46
N TYR A 41 -10.27 6.98 11.34
CA TYR A 41 -11.58 6.38 11.12
C TYR A 41 -12.21 6.92 9.83
N GLU A 42 -12.28 8.24 9.64
CA GLU A 42 -12.85 8.87 8.44
C GLU A 42 -12.23 8.32 7.15
N ILE A 43 -10.90 8.38 7.03
CA ILE A 43 -10.19 7.95 5.82
C ILE A 43 -10.38 6.45 5.56
N LEU A 44 -10.21 5.61 6.59
CA LEU A 44 -10.31 4.17 6.42
C LEU A 44 -11.76 3.72 6.18
N ASN A 45 -12.74 4.38 6.79
CA ASN A 45 -14.16 4.08 6.60
C ASN A 45 -14.62 4.45 5.19
N GLU A 46 -14.20 5.60 4.65
CA GLU A 46 -14.52 5.97 3.26
C GLU A 46 -13.97 4.96 2.25
N VAL A 47 -12.76 4.44 2.48
CA VAL A 47 -12.18 3.37 1.65
C VAL A 47 -12.97 2.07 1.84
N ALA A 48 -13.31 1.71 3.07
CA ALA A 48 -14.07 0.50 3.36
C ALA A 48 -15.44 0.48 2.67
N GLU A 49 -16.18 1.58 2.76
CA GLU A 49 -17.50 1.75 2.14
C GLU A 49 -17.43 1.73 0.62
N GLN A 50 -16.44 2.41 0.02
CA GLN A 50 -16.28 2.48 -1.43
C GLN A 50 -16.10 1.11 -2.10
N TRP A 51 -15.37 0.19 -1.46
CA TRP A 51 -15.10 -1.15 -2.00
C TRP A 51 -15.82 -2.27 -1.26
N ALA A 52 -16.71 -1.94 -0.33
CA ALA A 52 -17.43 -2.90 0.52
C ALA A 52 -16.50 -3.94 1.17
N VAL A 53 -15.34 -3.51 1.65
CA VAL A 53 -14.37 -4.35 2.36
C VAL A 53 -14.43 -4.07 3.86
N PRO A 54 -14.09 -5.05 4.73
CA PRO A 54 -13.99 -4.78 6.16
C PRO A 54 -12.98 -3.67 6.44
N ILE A 55 -13.31 -2.68 7.28
CA ILE A 55 -12.36 -1.61 7.64
C ILE A 55 -11.05 -2.16 8.23
N THR A 56 -11.12 -3.31 8.91
CA THR A 56 -9.97 -4.01 9.49
C THR A 56 -9.04 -4.63 8.46
N SER A 57 -9.42 -4.72 7.18
CA SER A 57 -8.56 -5.21 6.10
C SER A 57 -7.70 -4.09 5.48
N ILE A 58 -7.90 -2.84 5.91
CA ILE A 58 -7.20 -1.67 5.40
C ILE A 58 -6.11 -1.26 6.38
N HIS A 59 -4.87 -1.27 5.91
CA HIS A 59 -3.70 -0.98 6.72
C HIS A 59 -2.88 0.15 6.12
N VAL A 60 -2.32 1.01 6.98
CA VAL A 60 -1.35 2.02 6.58
C VAL A 60 0.04 1.39 6.51
N CYS A 61 0.78 1.73 5.45
CA CYS A 61 2.19 1.38 5.29
C CYS A 61 3.03 2.63 4.97
N GLY A 62 4.29 2.42 4.58
CA GLY A 62 5.18 3.52 4.26
C GLY A 62 5.53 4.41 5.48
N SER A 63 5.85 5.67 5.20
CA SER A 63 6.32 6.61 6.22
C SER A 63 5.24 7.01 7.22
N ALA A 64 3.97 7.09 6.80
CA ALA A 64 2.87 7.43 7.71
C ALA A 64 2.70 6.37 8.81
N LYS A 65 2.95 5.09 8.49
CA LYS A 65 2.92 4.00 9.47
C LYS A 65 4.02 4.12 10.52
N LEU A 66 5.25 4.34 10.07
CA LEU A 66 6.45 4.27 10.91
C LEU A 66 6.88 5.61 11.50
N GLY A 67 6.31 6.73 11.03
CA GLY A 67 6.79 8.08 11.32
C GLY A 67 8.04 8.47 10.51
N VAL A 68 8.60 7.56 9.72
CA VAL A 68 9.79 7.79 8.90
C VAL A 68 9.76 6.90 7.66
N SER A 69 10.24 7.43 6.53
CA SER A 69 10.58 6.62 5.36
C SER A 69 11.94 5.97 5.57
N ILE A 70 11.98 4.65 5.80
CA ILE A 70 13.23 3.90 5.93
C ILE A 70 14.08 4.01 4.66
N HIS A 71 13.46 3.94 3.48
CA HIS A 71 14.18 4.00 2.21
C HIS A 71 14.76 5.38 1.88
N LYS A 72 14.13 6.45 2.34
CA LYS A 72 14.54 7.84 2.07
C LYS A 72 15.22 8.51 3.27
N ALA A 73 15.30 7.82 4.41
CA ALA A 73 15.75 8.38 5.69
C ALA A 73 15.09 9.74 6.04
N ARG A 74 13.81 9.91 5.71
CA ARG A 74 13.07 11.17 5.88
C ARG A 74 11.89 10.98 6.81
N ALA A 75 11.76 11.84 7.82
CA ALA A 75 10.62 11.84 8.73
C ALA A 75 9.29 12.07 7.98
N PHE A 76 8.21 11.51 8.52
CA PHE A 76 6.86 11.87 8.10
C PHE A 76 6.60 13.33 8.48
N VAL A 77 6.03 14.07 7.54
CA VAL A 77 5.65 15.48 7.69
C VAL A 77 4.25 15.64 7.12
N ALA A 78 3.32 16.10 7.96
CA ALA A 78 1.94 16.38 7.57
C ALA A 78 1.89 17.34 6.38
N GLY A 79 0.99 17.07 5.44
CA GLY A 79 0.78 17.82 4.19
C GLY A 79 1.90 17.64 3.14
N GLN A 80 3.01 16.98 3.49
CA GLN A 80 4.15 16.78 2.58
C GLN A 80 4.46 15.31 2.29
N SER A 81 4.02 14.41 3.16
CA SER A 81 4.23 12.98 3.02
C SER A 81 2.97 12.31 2.49
N ASP A 82 3.18 11.23 1.73
CA ASP A 82 2.09 10.42 1.19
C ASP A 82 1.51 9.50 2.29
N LEU A 83 0.23 9.16 2.16
CA LEU A 83 -0.44 8.10 2.91
C LEU A 83 -0.60 6.89 1.98
N ASP A 84 0.19 5.85 2.23
CA ASP A 84 0.14 4.61 1.48
C ASP A 84 -0.75 3.58 2.21
N LEU A 85 -1.85 3.20 1.59
CA LEU A 85 -2.78 2.20 2.11
C LEU A 85 -2.55 0.83 1.44
N ALA A 86 -2.83 -0.23 2.20
CA ALA A 86 -2.89 -1.60 1.75
C ALA A 86 -4.27 -2.16 2.07
N ILE A 87 -5.02 -2.55 1.04
CA ILE A 87 -6.29 -3.25 1.18
C ILE A 87 -6.01 -4.75 1.03
N ILE A 88 -6.20 -5.53 2.08
CA ILE A 88 -5.91 -6.96 2.10
C ILE A 88 -7.24 -7.72 1.98
N ASP A 89 -7.68 -7.94 0.75
CA ASP A 89 -8.97 -8.59 0.49
C ASP A 89 -8.87 -9.46 -0.77
N GLU A 90 -9.08 -10.76 -0.60
CA GLU A 90 -8.95 -11.73 -1.69
C GLU A 90 -10.03 -11.55 -2.76
N ARG A 91 -11.25 -11.17 -2.37
CA ARG A 91 -12.39 -11.04 -3.28
C ARG A 91 -12.20 -9.82 -4.16
N LEU A 92 -11.80 -8.70 -3.56
CA LEU A 92 -11.47 -7.48 -4.28
C LEU A 92 -10.30 -7.71 -5.24
N PHE A 93 -9.25 -8.41 -4.78
CA PHE A 93 -8.11 -8.76 -5.63
C PHE A 93 -8.53 -9.59 -6.84
N ILE A 94 -9.27 -10.68 -6.62
CA ILE A 94 -9.73 -11.58 -7.68
C ILE A 94 -10.63 -10.84 -8.66
N GLY A 95 -11.60 -10.06 -8.17
CA GLY A 95 -12.53 -9.31 -9.02
C GLY A 95 -11.82 -8.32 -9.95
N TYR A 96 -10.84 -7.57 -9.42
CA TYR A 96 -10.02 -6.67 -10.24
C TYR A 96 -9.17 -7.45 -11.26
N MET A 97 -8.58 -8.57 -10.84
CA MET A 97 -7.72 -9.39 -11.70
C MET A 97 -8.52 -10.04 -12.85
N GLU A 98 -9.70 -10.58 -12.56
CA GLU A 98 -10.63 -11.15 -13.56
C GLU A 98 -11.10 -10.09 -14.56
N ALA A 99 -11.43 -8.89 -14.09
CA ALA A 99 -11.81 -7.77 -14.97
C ALA A 99 -10.68 -7.44 -15.97
N VAL A 100 -9.42 -7.40 -15.52
CA VAL A 100 -8.28 -7.18 -16.41
C VAL A 100 -8.08 -8.35 -17.38
N LEU A 101 -8.16 -9.60 -16.90
CA LEU A 101 -8.03 -10.79 -17.75
C LEU A 101 -9.03 -10.76 -18.90
N ASN A 102 -10.30 -10.50 -18.60
CA ASN A 102 -11.38 -10.42 -19.59
C ASN A 102 -11.13 -9.28 -20.58
N LEU A 103 -10.77 -8.10 -20.07
CA LEU A 103 -10.53 -6.91 -20.88
C LEU A 103 -9.37 -7.06 -21.87
N THR A 104 -8.38 -7.88 -21.51
CA THR A 104 -7.11 -8.03 -22.23
C THR A 104 -6.99 -9.37 -22.95
N LYS A 105 -8.07 -10.17 -23.03
CA LYS A 105 -8.07 -11.52 -23.61
C LYS A 105 -6.93 -12.39 -23.03
N GLY A 106 -6.87 -12.46 -21.70
CA GLY A 106 -5.81 -13.19 -21.01
C GLY A 106 -4.43 -12.55 -21.18
N TYR A 107 -4.35 -11.22 -21.11
CA TYR A 107 -3.15 -10.43 -21.34
C TYR A 107 -2.56 -10.51 -22.75
N THR A 108 -3.23 -11.10 -23.74
CA THR A 108 -2.75 -11.12 -25.12
C THR A 108 -2.92 -9.76 -25.79
N ASP A 109 -3.99 -9.04 -25.47
CA ASP A 109 -4.23 -7.66 -25.90
C ASP A 109 -3.64 -6.65 -24.89
N GLY A 110 -2.53 -6.03 -25.28
CA GLY A 110 -1.85 -5.00 -24.47
C GLY A 110 -2.28 -3.57 -24.79
N SER A 111 -3.13 -3.34 -25.80
CA SER A 111 -3.38 -2.02 -26.38
C SER A 111 -4.01 -1.03 -25.40
N ARG A 112 -4.73 -1.53 -24.40
CA ARG A 112 -5.42 -0.73 -23.40
C ARG A 112 -4.56 -0.38 -22.18
N PHE A 113 -3.37 -0.96 -22.03
CA PHE A 113 -2.47 -0.55 -20.96
C PHE A 113 -1.93 0.87 -21.24
N PRO A 114 -1.95 1.77 -20.24
CA PRO A 114 -1.44 3.12 -20.42
C PRO A 114 0.01 3.12 -20.93
N LEU A 115 0.29 4.07 -21.83
CA LEU A 115 1.64 4.35 -22.32
C LEU A 115 2.17 5.57 -21.59
N VAL A 116 3.34 5.45 -20.96
CA VAL A 116 4.07 6.58 -20.38
C VAL A 116 5.43 6.67 -21.02
N LYS A 117 5.69 7.79 -21.70
CA LYS A 117 6.91 8.01 -22.49
C LYS A 117 7.17 6.87 -23.49
N GLY A 118 6.10 6.35 -24.10
CA GLY A 118 6.17 5.24 -25.07
C GLY A 118 6.26 3.84 -24.47
N VAL A 119 6.35 3.69 -23.15
CA VAL A 119 6.43 2.39 -22.47
C VAL A 119 5.08 1.99 -21.90
N SER A 120 4.63 0.77 -22.22
CA SER A 120 3.38 0.21 -21.70
C SER A 120 3.51 -0.21 -20.25
N TYR A 121 2.48 0.07 -19.46
CA TYR A 121 2.37 -0.40 -18.07
C TYR A 121 2.12 -1.90 -17.91
N LYS A 122 1.87 -2.64 -19.01
CA LYS A 122 1.56 -4.07 -18.97
C LYS A 122 2.57 -4.89 -18.17
N GLU A 123 3.86 -4.75 -18.46
CA GLU A 123 4.91 -5.52 -17.78
C GLU A 123 4.98 -5.18 -16.30
N GLN A 124 4.85 -3.89 -15.97
CA GLN A 124 4.86 -3.44 -14.58
C GLN A 124 3.65 -3.99 -13.82
N TYR A 125 2.46 -3.93 -14.40
CA TYR A 125 1.24 -4.52 -13.85
C TYR A 125 1.43 -6.01 -13.57
N LEU A 126 1.88 -6.79 -14.56
CA LEU A 126 2.10 -8.23 -14.41
C LEU A 126 3.14 -8.55 -13.33
N ALA A 127 4.19 -7.74 -13.21
CA ALA A 127 5.21 -7.90 -12.17
C ALA A 127 4.67 -7.67 -10.75
N TYR A 128 3.62 -6.87 -10.56
CA TYR A 128 2.90 -6.75 -9.29
C TYR A 128 1.96 -7.93 -9.06
N VAL A 129 1.19 -8.33 -10.07
CA VAL A 129 0.26 -9.47 -9.96
C VAL A 129 1.01 -10.75 -9.59
N ALA A 130 2.18 -11.00 -10.19
CA ALA A 130 3.04 -12.13 -9.85
C ALA A 130 3.53 -12.14 -8.38
N LYS A 131 3.40 -11.02 -7.67
CA LYS A 131 3.74 -10.87 -6.24
C LYS A 131 2.50 -10.86 -5.34
N GLY A 132 1.32 -11.20 -5.87
CA GLY A 132 0.05 -11.14 -5.14
C GLY A 132 -0.37 -9.71 -4.79
N MET A 133 0.05 -8.74 -5.61
CA MET A 133 -0.25 -7.31 -5.45
C MET A 133 -0.96 -6.78 -6.69
N LEU A 134 -1.93 -5.90 -6.51
CA LEU A 134 -2.61 -5.22 -7.59
C LEU A 134 -2.48 -3.71 -7.39
N ARG A 135 -2.03 -3.05 -8.46
CA ARG A 135 -1.96 -1.61 -8.59
C ARG A 135 -2.98 -1.15 -9.60
N PRO A 136 -4.19 -0.74 -9.18
CA PRO A 136 -5.24 -0.38 -10.11
C PRO A 136 -4.88 0.80 -11.02
N ASP A 137 -3.99 1.68 -10.58
CA ASP A 137 -3.45 2.77 -11.38
C ASP A 137 -2.66 2.29 -12.62
N LEU A 138 -2.10 1.07 -12.56
CA LEU A 138 -1.37 0.40 -13.65
C LEU A 138 -2.24 -0.49 -14.55
N MET A 139 -3.53 -0.66 -14.22
CA MET A 139 -4.45 -1.47 -15.02
C MET A 139 -4.66 -0.88 -16.42
N PRO A 140 -5.21 -1.67 -17.36
CA PRO A 140 -5.71 -1.12 -18.61
C PRO A 140 -6.77 -0.04 -18.36
N VAL A 141 -6.85 0.90 -19.30
CA VAL A 141 -7.89 1.93 -19.33
C VAL A 141 -9.25 1.25 -19.29
N SER A 142 -10.02 1.52 -18.23
CA SER A 142 -11.32 0.91 -17.92
C SER A 142 -12.06 1.80 -16.92
N GLU A 143 -13.37 1.58 -16.77
CA GLU A 143 -14.19 2.27 -15.77
C GLU A 143 -13.68 2.00 -14.36
N MET A 144 -13.32 0.76 -14.05
CA MET A 144 -12.76 0.35 -12.76
C MET A 144 -11.46 1.09 -12.40
N ARG A 145 -10.58 1.32 -13.40
CA ARG A 145 -9.37 2.13 -13.20
C ARG A 145 -9.72 3.60 -12.98
N ALA A 146 -10.70 4.12 -13.72
CA ALA A 146 -11.14 5.51 -13.59
C ALA A 146 -11.78 5.76 -12.23
N GLU A 147 -12.65 4.85 -11.76
CA GLU A 147 -13.25 4.89 -10.43
C GLU A 147 -12.19 4.92 -9.33
N TRP A 148 -11.23 4.01 -9.38
CA TRP A 148 -10.11 3.98 -8.43
C TRP A 148 -9.33 5.30 -8.41
N THR A 149 -8.95 5.78 -9.59
CA THR A 149 -8.16 7.02 -9.74
C THR A 149 -8.94 8.23 -9.23
N ASN A 150 -10.22 8.31 -9.58
CA ASN A 150 -11.09 9.42 -9.20
C ASN A 150 -11.35 9.42 -7.68
N PHE A 151 -11.60 8.26 -7.09
CA PHE A 151 -11.80 8.15 -5.64
C PHE A 151 -10.56 8.61 -4.87
N PHE A 152 -9.37 8.04 -5.16
CA PHE A 152 -8.16 8.41 -4.44
C PHE A 152 -7.71 9.85 -4.72
N GLY A 153 -8.02 10.38 -5.91
CA GLY A 153 -7.85 11.80 -6.22
C GLY A 153 -8.71 12.70 -5.33
N ARG A 154 -10.00 12.38 -5.16
CA ARG A 154 -10.91 13.12 -4.26
C ARG A 154 -10.49 12.99 -2.80
N LEU A 155 -10.17 11.78 -2.35
CA LEU A 155 -9.73 11.52 -0.98
C LEU A 155 -8.44 12.30 -0.66
N SER A 156 -7.47 12.30 -1.59
CA SER A 156 -6.26 13.12 -1.48
C SER A 156 -6.57 14.61 -1.39
N ALA A 157 -7.48 15.12 -2.21
CA ALA A 157 -7.86 16.53 -2.20
C ALA A 157 -8.55 16.94 -0.89
N LYS A 158 -9.39 16.06 -0.34
CA LYS A 158 -10.10 16.25 0.93
C LYS A 158 -9.14 16.37 2.13
N HIS A 159 -8.07 15.57 2.14
CA HIS A 159 -7.11 15.49 3.26
C HIS A 159 -5.72 16.06 2.89
N ASN A 160 -5.67 17.09 2.04
CA ASN A 160 -4.42 17.64 1.52
C ASN A 160 -3.58 18.39 2.57
N ARG A 161 -4.18 18.75 3.71
CA ARG A 161 -3.50 19.39 4.84
C ARG A 161 -2.68 18.37 5.62
N GLU A 162 -3.16 17.13 5.67
CA GLU A 162 -2.57 16.03 6.42
C GLU A 162 -1.64 15.19 5.56
N PHE A 163 -1.97 14.99 4.29
CA PHE A 163 -1.23 14.14 3.37
C PHE A 163 -1.05 14.80 1.99
N LYS A 164 0.15 14.65 1.41
CA LYS A 164 0.42 15.12 0.06
C LYS A 164 -0.43 14.37 -0.98
N SER A 165 -0.56 13.06 -0.80
CA SER A 165 -1.42 12.19 -1.59
C SER A 165 -1.82 10.98 -0.77
N ILE A 166 -3.00 10.41 -1.07
CA ILE A 166 -3.49 9.16 -0.51
C ILE A 166 -3.61 8.17 -1.67
N SER A 167 -3.01 7.00 -1.52
CA SER A 167 -3.07 5.94 -2.52
C SER A 167 -3.21 4.58 -1.86
N ALA A 168 -3.65 3.58 -2.61
CA ALA A 168 -3.74 2.22 -2.11
C ALA A 168 -3.20 1.18 -3.11
N MET A 169 -2.85 0.02 -2.57
CA MET A 169 -2.64 -1.22 -3.31
C MET A 169 -3.51 -2.33 -2.73
N ILE A 170 -3.98 -3.23 -3.59
CA ILE A 170 -4.74 -4.41 -3.18
C ILE A 170 -3.78 -5.58 -3.04
N TYR A 171 -3.89 -6.33 -1.95
CA TYR A 171 -3.09 -7.53 -1.70
C TYR A 171 -4.01 -8.73 -1.58
N LEU A 172 -3.62 -9.84 -2.23
CA LEU A 172 -4.39 -11.08 -2.21
C LEU A 172 -4.48 -11.70 -0.80
N SER A 173 -3.46 -11.50 0.04
CA SER A 173 -3.47 -11.94 1.45
C SER A 173 -2.41 -11.22 2.26
N GLU A 174 -2.49 -11.33 3.60
CA GLU A 174 -1.49 -10.80 4.54
C GLU A 174 -0.08 -11.28 4.19
N ARG A 175 0.07 -12.53 3.74
CA ARG A 175 1.37 -13.10 3.36
C ARG A 175 2.05 -12.31 2.24
N PHE A 176 1.31 -11.85 1.24
CA PHE A 176 1.87 -11.04 0.15
C PHE A 176 2.21 -9.63 0.63
N PHE A 177 1.38 -9.05 1.50
CA PHE A 177 1.65 -7.77 2.15
C PHE A 177 2.93 -7.82 3.00
N GLU A 178 3.06 -8.81 3.88
CA GLU A 178 4.26 -9.05 4.70
C GLU A 178 5.50 -9.23 3.85
N SER A 179 5.39 -10.03 2.77
CA SER A 179 6.47 -10.25 1.82
C SER A 179 6.94 -8.92 1.20
N LYS A 180 6.01 -8.04 0.83
CA LYS A 180 6.34 -6.70 0.31
C LYS A 180 7.03 -5.82 1.35
N GLN A 181 6.63 -5.91 2.62
CA GLN A 181 7.26 -5.13 3.70
C GLN A 181 8.65 -5.64 4.09
N ARG A 182 9.06 -6.85 3.68
CA ARG A 182 10.44 -7.34 3.89
C ARG A 182 11.50 -6.38 3.34
N SER A 183 11.21 -5.65 2.25
CA SER A 183 12.16 -4.66 1.71
C SER A 183 12.40 -3.52 2.69
N VAL A 184 11.37 -3.11 3.42
CA VAL A 184 11.45 -2.06 4.45
C VAL A 184 12.28 -2.55 5.63
N ILE A 185 12.01 -3.77 6.11
CA ILE A 185 12.78 -4.40 7.20
C ILE A 185 14.25 -4.57 6.81
N ARG A 186 14.56 -5.02 5.59
CA ARG A 186 15.94 -5.10 5.06
C ARG A 186 16.60 -3.72 4.93
N GLY A 187 15.85 -2.71 4.49
CA GLY A 187 16.33 -1.34 4.39
C GLY A 187 16.81 -0.81 5.75
N ARG A 188 16.13 -1.19 6.84
CA ARG A 188 16.53 -0.82 8.20
C ARG A 188 17.90 -1.39 8.60
N VAL A 189 18.20 -2.64 8.21
CA VAL A 189 19.53 -3.26 8.42
C VAL A 189 20.62 -2.44 7.73
N GLY A 190 20.37 -2.01 6.49
CA GLY A 190 21.31 -1.20 5.70
C GLY A 190 21.62 0.19 6.28
N MET A 191 20.82 0.69 7.22
CA MET A 191 21.08 1.96 7.92
C MET A 191 22.08 1.82 9.09
N GLY A 192 22.68 0.64 9.29
CA GLY A 192 23.77 0.43 10.26
C GLY A 192 23.32 0.32 11.72
N VAL A 193 22.05 0.06 11.98
CA VAL A 193 21.48 0.02 13.35
C VAL A 193 21.58 -1.36 14.00
N VAL A 194 21.86 -2.41 13.23
CA VAL A 194 22.14 -3.76 13.74
C VAL A 194 23.41 -4.28 13.06
N LYS A 195 24.47 -4.47 13.85
CA LYS A 195 25.68 -5.22 13.46
C LYS A 195 25.49 -6.70 13.78
#